data_AF-A0A9W8ZD62-F1
#
_entry.id   AF-A0A9W8ZD62-F1
#
_cell.length_a   1.000
_cell.length_b   1.000
_cell.length_c   1.000
_cell.angle_alpha   90.00
_cell.angle_beta   90.00
_cell.angle_gamma   90.00
#
_symmetry.space_group_name_H-M   'P 1'
#
loop_
_entity.id
_entity.type
_entity.pdbx_description
1 polymer ?
#
loop_
_entity_poly.entity_id
_entity_poly.type
_entity_poly.pdbx_seq_one_letter_code
_entity_poly.pdbx_strand_id
1 'polypeptide(L)'
;MSDYALRQNHEYLRSYGQWCSSVYDANDTAKYASTVATAQDMLHYIELSAEGRARPAKEVKLWYYGTSYGTVLGGTFASLYPDRIGRMLIDGVMVMEDHYNGGWEKSITDNDVSARYFFDRRYEAGLTLYLFHQNATSWQELEQRYMKLLQDLTESPIAVSDLSSTTQAVDQGIGLTPTISKWQNLVNFTFTTSYLISAASFTSMDQLLIEVQAGADLLMSAISVEVQISSTYPSHDQRMARSLINCLDANRRFNASEFP
;
A
#
# COMPACT_ATOMS: atom_id res chain seq x y z
N MET A 1 3.98 -20.25 -12.43
CA MET A 1 3.86 -20.24 -10.95
C MET A 1 3.94 -21.69 -10.49
N SER A 2 4.77 -22.02 -9.49
CA SER A 2 4.92 -23.41 -9.03
C SER A 2 3.75 -23.82 -8.11
N ASP A 3 3.50 -25.14 -8.02
CA ASP A 3 2.52 -25.70 -7.07
C ASP A 3 2.78 -25.27 -5.63
N TYR A 4 4.05 -25.10 -5.27
CA TYR A 4 4.46 -24.60 -3.96
C TYR A 4 3.99 -23.15 -3.72
N ALA A 5 4.22 -22.27 -4.70
CA ALA A 5 3.79 -20.87 -4.61
C ALA A 5 2.25 -20.75 -4.56
N LEU A 6 1.53 -21.58 -5.32
CA LEU A 6 0.07 -21.67 -5.26
C LEU A 6 -0.41 -22.06 -3.85
N ARG A 7 0.17 -23.10 -3.25
CA ARG A 7 -0.18 -23.53 -1.88
C ARG A 7 0.13 -22.45 -0.84
N GLN A 8 1.27 -21.78 -0.95
CA GLN A 8 1.61 -20.69 -0.04
C GLN A 8 0.62 -19.53 -0.14
N ASN A 9 0.25 -19.13 -1.35
CA ASN A 9 -0.75 -18.07 -1.56
C ASN A 9 -2.12 -18.47 -1.02
N HIS A 10 -2.54 -19.72 -1.23
CA HIS A 10 -3.78 -20.24 -0.68
C HIS A 10 -3.80 -20.21 0.85
N GLU A 11 -2.76 -20.75 1.50
CA GLU A 11 -2.67 -20.73 2.96
C GLU A 11 -2.60 -19.31 3.52
N TYR A 12 -1.93 -18.39 2.82
CA TYR A 12 -1.91 -16.97 3.19
C TYR A 12 -3.31 -16.37 3.16
N LEU A 13 -4.06 -16.51 2.06
CA LEU A 13 -5.42 -15.97 1.93
C LEU A 13 -6.37 -16.58 2.96
N ARG A 14 -6.31 -17.90 3.16
CA ARG A 14 -7.10 -18.60 4.17
C ARG A 14 -6.79 -18.06 5.58
N SER A 15 -5.51 -17.93 5.92
CA SER A 15 -5.08 -17.41 7.23
C SER A 15 -5.48 -15.95 7.41
N TYR A 16 -5.41 -15.13 6.36
CA TYR A 16 -5.86 -13.73 6.38
C TYR A 16 -7.35 -13.62 6.64
N GLY A 17 -8.19 -14.44 5.98
CA GLY A 17 -9.64 -14.47 6.24
C GLY A 17 -10.00 -14.92 7.65
N GLN A 18 -9.30 -15.93 8.18
CA GLN A 18 -9.44 -16.36 9.57
C GLN A 18 -9.04 -15.27 10.57
N TRP A 19 -7.94 -14.56 10.30
CA TRP A 19 -7.52 -13.42 11.08
C TRP A 19 -8.54 -12.27 11.04
N CYS A 20 -9.04 -11.90 9.86
CA CYS A 20 -10.11 -10.91 9.73
C CYS A 20 -11.37 -11.30 10.52
N SER A 21 -11.71 -12.59 10.54
CA SER A 21 -12.87 -13.08 11.31
C SER A 21 -12.66 -12.92 12.82
N SER A 22 -11.45 -13.14 13.33
CA SER A 22 -11.17 -12.93 14.76
C SER A 22 -11.10 -11.47 15.17
N VAL A 23 -10.73 -10.58 14.23
CA VAL A 23 -10.72 -9.12 14.44
C VAL A 23 -12.12 -8.60 14.80
N TYR A 24 -13.18 -9.21 14.26
CA TYR A 24 -14.56 -8.86 14.60
C TYR A 24 -14.92 -9.08 16.07
N ASP A 25 -14.39 -10.14 16.66
CA ASP A 25 -14.64 -10.53 18.04
C ASP A 25 -13.66 -9.87 19.03
N ALA A 26 -12.68 -9.11 18.52
CA ALA A 26 -11.68 -8.44 19.34
C ALA A 26 -12.33 -7.33 20.20
N ASN A 27 -12.45 -7.59 21.49
CA ASN A 27 -12.83 -6.62 22.53
C ASN A 27 -14.22 -5.97 22.33
N ASP A 28 -15.11 -6.62 21.57
CA ASP A 28 -16.50 -6.23 21.21
C ASP A 28 -16.69 -4.82 20.59
N THR A 29 -15.61 -4.04 20.45
CA THR A 29 -15.61 -2.66 19.97
C THR A 29 -15.03 -2.53 18.57
N ALA A 30 -14.18 -3.46 18.13
CA ALA A 30 -13.54 -3.44 16.82
C ALA A 30 -14.54 -3.33 15.66
N LYS A 31 -15.73 -3.96 15.79
CA LYS A 31 -16.82 -3.90 14.80
C LYS A 31 -17.35 -2.49 14.50
N TYR A 32 -17.05 -1.49 15.33
CA TYR A 32 -17.44 -0.09 15.15
C TYR A 32 -16.36 0.77 14.49
N ALA A 33 -15.30 0.18 13.94
CA ALA A 33 -14.24 0.91 13.24
C ALA A 33 -14.36 0.80 11.69
N SER A 34 -15.53 0.48 11.15
CA SER A 34 -15.76 0.33 9.70
C SER A 34 -15.94 1.67 8.98
N THR A 35 -15.95 1.65 7.63
CA THR A 35 -16.28 2.85 6.83
C THR A 35 -17.69 3.34 7.12
N VAL A 36 -18.65 2.44 7.35
CA VAL A 36 -20.04 2.79 7.68
C VAL A 36 -20.12 3.50 9.04
N ALA A 37 -19.41 2.99 10.05
CA ALA A 37 -19.33 3.63 11.36
C ALA A 37 -18.65 5.01 11.26
N THR A 38 -17.57 5.11 10.48
CA THR A 38 -16.90 6.40 10.23
C THR A 38 -17.83 7.40 9.54
N ALA A 39 -18.68 6.96 8.60
CA ALA A 39 -19.67 7.83 7.96
C ALA A 39 -20.76 8.30 8.94
N GLN A 40 -21.16 7.45 9.89
CA GLN A 40 -22.04 7.83 11.01
C GLN A 40 -21.39 8.89 11.90
N ASP A 41 -20.10 8.72 12.21
CA ASP A 41 -19.34 9.70 13.00
C ASP A 41 -19.26 11.06 12.28
N MET A 42 -19.06 11.06 10.96
CA MET A 42 -19.09 12.27 10.15
C MET A 42 -20.44 12.99 10.22
N LEU A 43 -21.55 12.25 10.20
CA LEU A 43 -22.89 12.81 10.35
C LEU A 43 -23.07 13.41 11.74
N HIS A 44 -22.71 12.66 12.77
CA HIS A 44 -22.83 13.10 14.15
C HIS A 44 -21.97 14.34 14.42
N TYR A 45 -20.76 14.37 13.87
CA TYR A 45 -19.84 15.51 13.96
C TYR A 45 -20.46 16.79 13.39
N ILE A 46 -21.04 16.75 12.18
CA ILE A 46 -21.62 17.96 11.58
C ILE A 46 -22.86 18.45 12.35
N GLU A 47 -23.63 17.53 12.93
CA GLU A 47 -24.79 17.86 13.78
C GLU A 47 -24.35 18.57 15.06
N LEU A 48 -23.42 18.00 15.81
CA LEU A 48 -22.86 18.62 17.00
C LEU A 48 -22.20 19.97 16.70
N SER A 49 -21.49 20.08 15.57
CA SER A 49 -20.88 21.35 15.14
C SER A 49 -21.93 22.42 14.84
N ALA A 50 -23.09 22.03 14.29
CA ALA A 50 -24.20 22.94 14.03
C ALA A 50 -24.89 23.39 15.32
N GLU A 51 -25.16 22.48 16.24
CA GLU A 51 -25.75 22.77 17.56
C GLU A 51 -24.87 23.74 18.34
N GLY A 52 -23.56 23.50 18.37
CA GLY A 52 -22.59 24.40 19.00
C GLY A 52 -22.55 25.81 18.38
N ARG A 53 -23.09 25.98 17.16
CA ARG A 53 -23.23 27.28 16.47
C ARG A 53 -24.67 27.80 16.46
N ALA A 54 -25.56 27.23 17.27
CA ALA A 54 -26.98 27.55 17.33
C ALA A 54 -27.71 27.44 15.97
N ARG A 55 -27.29 26.47 15.13
CA ARG A 55 -27.94 26.14 13.85
C ARG A 55 -28.73 24.84 13.96
N PRO A 56 -29.80 24.64 13.17
CA PRO A 56 -30.56 23.39 13.20
C PRO A 56 -29.72 22.19 12.78
N ALA A 57 -29.50 21.23 13.69
CA ALA A 57 -28.68 20.04 13.45
C ALA A 57 -29.14 19.24 12.22
N LYS A 58 -30.45 19.08 12.04
CA LYS A 58 -31.01 18.28 10.94
C LYS A 58 -30.90 18.94 9.56
N GLU A 59 -30.63 20.25 9.51
CA GLU A 59 -30.50 21.00 8.25
C GLU A 59 -29.04 21.15 7.81
N VAL A 60 -28.07 20.80 8.67
CA VAL A 60 -26.65 20.91 8.32
C VAL A 60 -26.27 19.84 7.29
N LYS A 61 -25.44 20.26 6.35
CA LYS A 61 -24.95 19.43 5.26
C LYS A 61 -23.43 19.37 5.25
N LEU A 62 -22.89 18.20 4.96
CA LEU A 62 -21.46 17.92 4.87
C LEU A 62 -20.84 18.62 3.65
N TRP A 63 -19.70 19.28 3.87
CA TRP A 63 -18.80 19.70 2.81
C TRP A 63 -17.58 18.78 2.88
N TYR A 64 -17.38 17.97 1.84
CA TYR A 64 -16.42 16.88 1.85
C TYR A 64 -15.45 16.97 0.69
N TYR A 65 -14.18 16.74 0.99
CA TYR A 65 -13.15 16.42 0.00
C TYR A 65 -12.49 15.12 0.42
N GLY A 66 -12.58 14.09 -0.43
CA GLY A 66 -11.98 12.79 -0.17
C GLY A 66 -11.07 12.35 -1.29
N THR A 67 -9.91 11.80 -0.94
CA THR A 67 -8.97 11.23 -1.90
C THR A 67 -8.73 9.76 -1.62
N SER A 68 -8.47 8.93 -2.64
CA SER A 68 -8.17 7.50 -2.46
C SER A 68 -9.26 6.78 -1.65
N TYR A 69 -8.96 6.15 -0.51
CA TYR A 69 -9.95 5.56 0.40
C TYR A 69 -11.04 6.56 0.83
N GLY A 70 -10.72 7.85 0.90
CA GLY A 70 -11.71 8.90 1.12
C GLY A 70 -12.81 8.94 0.07
N THR A 71 -12.58 8.43 -1.15
CA THR A 71 -13.65 8.30 -2.15
C THR A 71 -14.65 7.20 -1.80
N VAL A 72 -14.19 6.09 -1.20
CA VAL A 72 -15.06 5.06 -0.62
C VAL A 72 -15.84 5.63 0.57
N LEU A 73 -15.16 6.33 1.48
CA LEU A 73 -15.81 6.95 2.65
C LEU A 73 -16.85 8.00 2.25
N GLY A 74 -16.51 8.89 1.32
CA GLY A 74 -17.42 9.90 0.77
C GLY A 74 -18.61 9.27 0.05
N GLY A 75 -18.38 8.27 -0.80
CA GLY A 75 -19.44 7.53 -1.49
C GLY A 75 -20.35 6.77 -0.53
N THR A 76 -19.80 6.23 0.56
CA THR A 76 -20.56 5.57 1.63
C THR A 76 -21.44 6.55 2.38
N PHE A 77 -20.87 7.69 2.79
CA PHE A 77 -21.64 8.77 3.40
C PHE A 77 -22.78 9.23 2.48
N ALA A 78 -22.49 9.41 1.20
CA ALA A 78 -23.48 9.84 0.22
C ALA A 78 -24.61 8.82 0.02
N SER A 79 -24.29 7.53 0.09
CA SER A 79 -25.26 6.44 -0.03
C SER A 79 -26.16 6.32 1.20
N LEU A 80 -25.60 6.53 2.40
CA LEU A 80 -26.34 6.45 3.66
C LEU A 80 -27.16 7.72 3.96
N TYR A 81 -26.63 8.89 3.61
CA TYR A 81 -27.17 10.20 4.01
C TYR A 81 -27.26 11.18 2.82
N PRO A 82 -27.97 10.84 1.73
CA PRO A 82 -27.98 11.65 0.50
C PRO A 82 -28.44 13.10 0.71
N ASP A 83 -29.42 13.32 1.59
CA ASP A 83 -29.95 14.66 1.89
C ASP A 83 -29.00 15.53 2.74
N ARG A 84 -27.94 14.92 3.29
CA ARG A 84 -26.97 15.56 4.19
C ARG A 84 -25.69 15.96 3.47
N ILE A 85 -25.69 16.00 2.14
CA ILE A 85 -24.56 16.45 1.33
C ILE A 85 -24.77 17.89 0.88
N GLY A 86 -23.79 18.75 1.16
CA GLY A 86 -23.78 20.14 0.73
C GLY A 86 -22.92 20.32 -0.51
N ARG A 87 -21.63 19.99 -0.37
CA ARG A 87 -20.66 19.95 -1.47
C ARG A 87 -19.79 18.72 -1.29
N MET A 88 -19.54 17.98 -2.35
CA MET A 88 -18.68 16.80 -2.30
C MET A 88 -17.76 16.79 -3.50
N LEU A 89 -16.46 16.68 -3.22
CA LEU A 89 -15.42 16.41 -4.19
C LEU A 89 -14.76 15.10 -3.79
N ILE A 90 -14.63 14.19 -4.75
CA ILE A 90 -13.88 12.93 -4.58
C ILE A 90 -12.86 12.83 -5.71
N ASP A 91 -11.61 12.50 -5.38
CA ASP A 91 -10.46 12.50 -6.29
C ASP A 91 -9.62 11.22 -6.11
N GLY A 92 -9.12 10.64 -7.22
CA GLY A 92 -8.52 9.30 -7.20
C GLY A 92 -9.55 8.24 -6.78
N VAL A 93 -10.64 8.13 -7.55
CA VAL A 93 -11.83 7.35 -7.22
C VAL A 93 -11.54 5.85 -7.23
N MET A 94 -11.76 5.22 -6.09
CA MET A 94 -11.75 3.76 -5.95
C MET A 94 -13.11 3.18 -6.31
N VAL A 95 -13.12 1.95 -6.84
CA VAL A 95 -14.35 1.22 -7.12
C VAL A 95 -14.92 0.65 -5.82
N MET A 96 -16.03 1.22 -5.33
CA MET A 96 -16.62 0.84 -4.05
C MET A 96 -16.99 -0.65 -3.96
N GLU A 97 -17.53 -1.23 -5.04
CA GLU A 97 -17.87 -2.66 -5.06
C GLU A 97 -16.64 -3.55 -4.87
N ASP A 98 -15.50 -3.14 -5.42
CA ASP A 98 -14.21 -3.83 -5.26
C ASP A 98 -13.81 -3.85 -3.78
N HIS A 99 -13.74 -2.66 -3.18
CA HIS A 99 -13.37 -2.46 -1.78
C HIS A 99 -14.26 -3.26 -0.83
N TYR A 100 -15.57 -3.17 -1.00
CA TYR A 100 -16.54 -3.86 -0.15
C TYR A 100 -16.60 -5.37 -0.34
N ASN A 101 -16.03 -5.88 -1.43
CA ASN A 101 -15.84 -7.31 -1.65
C ASN A 101 -14.42 -7.78 -1.27
N GLY A 102 -13.66 -6.96 -0.53
CA GLY A 102 -12.30 -7.29 -0.09
C GLY A 102 -11.24 -7.21 -1.20
N GLY A 103 -11.61 -6.67 -2.36
CA GLY A 103 -10.75 -6.46 -3.51
C GLY A 103 -9.96 -5.15 -3.44
N TRP A 104 -8.96 -5.07 -4.31
CA TRP A 104 -8.16 -3.87 -4.58
C TRP A 104 -7.65 -3.82 -6.04
N GLU A 105 -7.92 -4.87 -6.81
CA GLU A 105 -7.46 -5.07 -8.17
C GLU A 105 -7.87 -3.94 -9.11
N LYS A 106 -9.06 -3.36 -8.92
CA LYS A 106 -9.53 -2.25 -9.77
C LYS A 106 -8.78 -0.95 -9.50
N SER A 107 -8.06 -0.87 -8.37
CA SER A 107 -7.24 0.30 -8.01
C SER A 107 -5.82 0.23 -8.58
N ILE A 108 -5.43 -0.86 -9.25
CA ILE A 108 -4.06 -1.07 -9.77
C ILE A 108 -4.00 -1.38 -11.27
N THR A 109 -5.10 -1.20 -11.98
CA THR A 109 -5.24 -1.53 -13.42
C THR A 109 -4.22 -0.81 -14.31
N ASP A 110 -3.89 0.45 -14.01
CA ASP A 110 -2.93 1.26 -14.76
C ASP A 110 -1.51 1.27 -14.15
N ASN A 111 -1.23 0.38 -13.20
CA ASN A 111 0.08 0.36 -12.53
C ASN A 111 1.22 0.04 -13.50
N ASP A 112 1.01 -0.88 -14.45
CA ASP A 112 2.01 -1.21 -15.48
C ASP A 112 2.27 -0.02 -16.43
N VAL A 113 1.23 0.74 -16.77
CA VAL A 113 1.36 1.98 -17.57
C VAL A 113 2.18 3.01 -16.80
N SER A 114 1.93 3.14 -15.50
CA SER A 114 2.65 4.06 -14.61
C SER A 114 4.12 3.65 -14.41
N ALA A 115 4.40 2.35 -14.29
CA ALA A 115 5.75 1.83 -14.25
C ALA A 115 6.51 2.06 -15.57
N ARG A 116 5.84 1.87 -16.72
CA ARG A 116 6.43 2.16 -18.04
C ARG A 116 6.75 3.65 -18.22
N TYR A 117 5.91 4.53 -17.69
CA TYR A 117 6.18 5.96 -17.67
C TYR A 117 7.52 6.30 -16.99
N PHE A 118 7.89 5.58 -15.92
CA PHE A 118 9.20 5.76 -15.30
C PHE A 118 10.36 5.44 -16.27
N PHE A 119 10.28 4.33 -17.01
CA PHE A 119 11.33 3.94 -17.97
C PHE A 119 11.40 4.89 -19.17
N ASP A 120 10.25 5.32 -19.68
CA ASP A 120 10.15 6.29 -20.77
C ASP A 120 10.82 7.61 -20.38
N ARG A 121 10.45 8.19 -19.23
CA ARG A 121 11.08 9.41 -18.71
C ARG A 121 12.56 9.24 -18.36
N ARG A 122 12.95 8.06 -17.84
CA ARG A 122 14.35 7.73 -17.55
C ARG A 122 15.19 7.73 -18.83
N TYR A 123 14.65 7.19 -19.91
CA TYR A 123 15.30 7.15 -21.21
C TYR A 123 15.40 8.56 -21.83
N GLU A 124 14.30 9.33 -21.85
CA GLU A 124 14.30 10.70 -22.37
C GLU A 124 15.33 11.62 -21.71
N ALA A 125 15.54 11.46 -20.39
CA ALA A 125 16.46 12.29 -19.63
C ALA A 125 17.95 11.96 -19.87
N GLY A 126 18.25 10.76 -20.37
CA GLY A 126 19.58 10.34 -20.79
C GLY A 126 20.57 9.99 -19.66
N LEU A 127 21.69 9.41 -20.06
CA LEU A 127 22.70 8.81 -19.17
C LEU A 127 23.37 9.77 -18.17
N THR A 128 23.36 11.08 -18.43
CA THR A 128 24.00 12.07 -17.54
C THR A 128 23.25 12.22 -16.22
N LEU A 129 21.93 12.03 -16.25
CA LEU A 129 21.08 12.22 -15.08
C LEU A 129 20.59 10.88 -14.49
N TYR A 130 20.73 9.78 -15.24
CA TYR A 130 20.06 8.50 -14.98
C TYR A 130 21.07 7.36 -15.18
N LEU A 131 21.64 6.82 -14.10
CA LEU A 131 22.69 5.80 -14.15
C LEU A 131 22.18 4.47 -14.72
N PHE A 132 20.93 4.08 -14.39
CA PHE A 132 20.31 2.87 -14.92
C PHE A 132 20.13 2.90 -16.44
N HIS A 133 20.21 4.07 -17.07
CA HIS A 133 20.21 4.21 -18.53
C HIS A 133 21.31 3.35 -19.17
N GLN A 134 22.56 3.48 -18.69
CA GLN A 134 23.73 2.82 -19.26
C GLN A 134 23.76 2.95 -20.80
N ASN A 135 23.85 1.83 -21.51
CA ASN A 135 23.90 1.72 -22.97
C ASN A 135 22.53 1.44 -23.62
N ALA A 136 21.42 1.66 -22.91
CA ALA A 136 20.09 1.39 -23.48
C ALA A 136 19.84 2.24 -24.72
N THR A 137 19.30 1.60 -25.77
CA THR A 137 18.95 2.24 -27.04
C THR A 137 17.47 2.60 -27.13
N SER A 138 16.65 2.15 -26.19
CA SER A 138 15.22 2.49 -26.08
C SER A 138 14.74 2.36 -24.62
N TRP A 139 13.59 2.96 -24.29
CA TRP A 139 12.99 2.79 -22.95
C TRP A 139 12.53 1.34 -22.70
N GLN A 140 12.18 0.61 -23.76
CA GLN A 140 11.81 -0.80 -23.70
C GLN A 140 12.98 -1.68 -23.23
N GLU A 141 14.22 -1.33 -23.59
CA GLU A 141 15.39 -2.03 -23.06
C GLU A 141 15.57 -1.81 -21.56
N LEU A 142 15.19 -0.63 -21.03
CA LEU A 142 15.19 -0.38 -19.59
C LEU A 142 14.10 -1.19 -18.87
N GLU A 143 12.90 -1.26 -19.44
CA GLU A 143 11.82 -2.12 -18.94
C GLU A 143 12.26 -3.60 -18.95
N GLN A 144 12.84 -4.09 -20.03
CA GLN A 144 13.34 -5.47 -20.13
C GLN A 144 14.43 -5.76 -19.10
N ARG A 145 15.35 -4.82 -18.88
CA ARG A 145 16.39 -4.95 -17.85
C ARG A 145 15.77 -5.03 -16.46
N TYR A 146 14.78 -4.19 -16.17
CA TYR A 146 14.03 -4.25 -14.90
C TYR A 146 13.31 -5.59 -14.73
N MET A 147 12.60 -6.07 -15.76
CA MET A 147 11.92 -7.37 -15.72
C MET A 147 12.91 -8.53 -15.51
N LYS A 148 14.11 -8.42 -16.09
CA LYS A 148 15.19 -9.37 -15.83
C LYS A 148 15.64 -9.32 -14.36
N LEU A 149 15.81 -8.14 -13.76
CA LEU A 149 16.14 -8.03 -12.33
C LEU A 149 15.06 -8.68 -11.45
N LEU A 150 13.77 -8.49 -11.78
CA LEU A 150 12.68 -9.16 -11.06
C LEU A 150 12.74 -10.69 -11.19
N GLN A 151 13.04 -11.20 -12.39
CA GLN A 151 13.22 -12.63 -12.61
C GLN A 151 14.42 -13.17 -11.84
N ASP A 152 15.56 -12.49 -11.90
CA ASP A 152 16.78 -12.87 -11.20
C ASP A 152 16.54 -12.91 -9.68
N LEU A 153 15.82 -11.93 -9.12
CA LEU A 153 15.40 -11.91 -7.70
C LEU A 153 14.36 -12.98 -7.34
N THR A 154 13.61 -13.49 -8.32
CA THR A 154 12.67 -14.60 -8.12
C THR A 154 13.41 -15.93 -8.03
N GLU A 155 14.43 -16.13 -8.87
CA GLU A 155 15.22 -17.35 -8.95
C GLU A 155 16.32 -17.40 -7.87
N SER A 156 16.95 -16.26 -7.58
CA SER A 156 18.06 -16.10 -6.65
C SER A 156 17.87 -14.83 -5.80
N PRO A 157 17.00 -14.88 -4.77
CA PRO A 157 16.77 -13.74 -3.91
C PRO A 157 18.04 -13.41 -3.10
N ILE A 158 18.23 -12.13 -2.78
CA ILE A 158 19.44 -11.63 -2.15
C ILE A 158 19.28 -11.53 -0.63
N ALA A 159 20.33 -11.87 0.12
CA ALA A 159 20.39 -11.59 1.55
C ALA A 159 20.71 -10.11 1.75
N VAL A 160 19.94 -9.43 2.60
CA VAL A 160 20.11 -8.00 2.91
C VAL A 160 20.19 -7.80 4.42
N SER A 161 21.01 -6.85 4.85
CA SER A 161 21.06 -6.45 6.27
C SER A 161 21.21 -4.93 6.39
N ASP A 162 20.46 -4.31 7.30
CA ASP A 162 20.63 -2.89 7.57
C ASP A 162 21.87 -2.68 8.44
N LEU A 163 23.00 -2.39 7.78
CA LEU A 163 24.25 -2.03 8.45
C LEU A 163 24.30 -0.55 8.86
N SER A 164 23.32 0.27 8.46
CA SER A 164 23.31 1.72 8.79
C SER A 164 22.83 2.00 10.22
N SER A 165 22.07 1.06 10.82
CA SER A 165 21.68 1.08 12.23
C SER A 165 22.74 0.50 13.18
N THR A 166 23.92 0.10 12.66
CA THR A 166 24.99 -0.63 13.39
C THR A 166 25.47 0.04 14.67
N THR A 167 25.52 1.36 14.75
CA THR A 167 26.02 2.03 15.97
C THR A 167 25.00 2.03 17.11
N GLN A 168 23.70 2.13 16.84
CA GLN A 168 22.67 2.07 17.89
C GLN A 168 22.23 0.64 18.21
N ALA A 169 22.16 -0.25 17.20
CA ALA A 169 21.69 -1.61 17.36
C ALA A 169 22.63 -2.49 18.19
N VAL A 170 23.95 -2.32 18.02
CA VAL A 170 24.97 -3.10 18.75
C VAL A 170 25.01 -2.70 20.24
N ASP A 171 24.92 -1.41 20.54
CA ASP A 171 24.89 -0.91 21.92
C ASP A 171 23.60 -1.30 22.67
N GLN A 172 22.52 -1.60 21.94
CA GLN A 172 21.25 -2.06 22.49
C GLN A 172 21.09 -3.60 22.49
N GLY A 173 22.10 -4.36 22.05
CA GLY A 173 22.05 -5.82 22.01
C GLY A 173 21.10 -6.39 20.96
N ILE A 174 20.74 -5.62 19.94
CA ILE A 174 19.91 -6.07 18.82
C ILE A 174 20.80 -6.90 17.88
N GLY A 175 20.49 -8.19 17.76
CA GLY A 175 21.18 -9.07 16.81
C GLY A 175 20.84 -8.67 15.37
N LEU A 176 21.86 -8.30 14.59
CA LEU A 176 21.72 -8.11 13.14
C LEU A 176 21.57 -9.49 12.49
N THR A 177 20.35 -9.85 12.11
CA THR A 177 20.09 -11.06 11.31
C THR A 177 19.78 -10.63 9.88
N PRO A 178 20.58 -11.05 8.88
CA PRO A 178 20.25 -10.77 7.49
C PRO A 178 18.91 -11.43 7.14
N THR A 179 18.10 -10.73 6.34
CA THR A 179 16.83 -11.26 5.80
C THR A 179 16.93 -11.46 4.29
N ILE A 180 16.02 -12.25 3.72
CA ILE A 180 15.96 -12.48 2.29
C ILE A 180 15.06 -11.43 1.66
N SER A 181 15.63 -10.57 0.81
CA SER A 181 14.86 -9.65 -0.01
C SER A 181 14.51 -10.29 -1.36
N LYS A 182 13.23 -10.18 -1.72
CA LYS A 182 12.65 -10.82 -2.91
C LYS A 182 12.19 -9.79 -3.93
N TRP A 183 11.81 -10.26 -5.11
CA TRP A 183 11.26 -9.42 -6.18
C TRP A 183 10.08 -8.54 -5.73
N GLN A 184 9.26 -8.99 -4.76
CA GLN A 184 8.14 -8.21 -4.23
C GLN A 184 8.59 -6.88 -3.62
N ASN A 185 9.78 -6.81 -3.00
CA ASN A 185 10.29 -5.56 -2.44
C ASN A 185 10.57 -4.53 -3.54
N LEU A 186 11.17 -4.98 -4.65
CA LEU A 186 11.40 -4.12 -5.82
C LEU A 186 10.09 -3.67 -6.46
N VAL A 187 9.08 -4.55 -6.56
CA VAL A 187 7.75 -4.19 -7.07
C VAL A 187 7.04 -3.18 -6.16
N ASN A 188 7.08 -3.38 -4.84
CA ASN A 188 6.49 -2.44 -3.88
C ASN A 188 7.16 -1.05 -3.95
N PHE A 189 8.48 -1.01 -4.12
CA PHE A 189 9.20 0.24 -4.29
C PHE A 189 8.90 0.91 -5.65
N THR A 190 8.67 0.11 -6.69
CA THR A 190 8.24 0.59 -8.01
C THR A 190 6.85 1.21 -7.94
N PHE A 191 5.92 0.58 -7.25
CA PHE A 191 4.61 1.15 -6.97
C PHE A 191 4.73 2.49 -6.24
N THR A 192 5.52 2.55 -5.16
CA THR A 192 5.72 3.79 -4.38
C THR A 192 6.33 4.92 -5.23
N THR A 193 7.32 4.59 -6.05
CA THR A 193 7.99 5.54 -6.96
C THR A 193 7.01 6.08 -8.00
N SER A 194 6.20 5.20 -8.58
CA SER A 194 5.17 5.55 -9.58
C SER A 194 4.00 6.32 -8.97
N TYR A 195 3.72 6.13 -7.68
CA TYR A 195 2.65 6.83 -6.97
C TYR A 195 3.07 8.25 -6.55
N LEU A 196 4.31 8.44 -6.06
CA LEU A 196 4.77 9.74 -5.58
C LEU A 196 5.21 10.69 -6.70
N ILE A 197 5.71 10.15 -7.83
CA ILE A 197 6.17 10.91 -9.01
C ILE A 197 7.04 12.12 -8.61
N SER A 198 8.07 11.87 -7.80
CA SER A 198 8.98 12.90 -7.31
C SER A 198 10.41 12.68 -7.79
N ALA A 199 11.17 13.77 -7.96
CA ALA A 199 12.57 13.68 -8.35
C ALA A 199 13.40 12.86 -7.35
N ALA A 200 13.12 13.01 -6.05
CA ALA A 200 13.79 12.24 -5.00
C ALA A 200 13.50 10.73 -5.15
N SER A 201 12.23 10.34 -5.29
CA SER A 201 11.84 8.94 -5.49
C SER A 201 12.44 8.35 -6.76
N PHE A 202 12.50 9.13 -7.85
CA PHE A 202 13.09 8.68 -9.11
C PHE A 202 14.60 8.47 -9.02
N THR A 203 15.31 9.34 -8.30
CA THR A 203 16.74 9.18 -8.03
C THR A 203 17.00 7.98 -7.13
N SER A 204 16.21 7.78 -6.08
CA SER A 204 16.34 6.60 -5.21
C SER A 204 16.07 5.30 -5.97
N MET A 205 15.09 5.28 -6.87
CA MET A 205 14.86 4.12 -7.74
C MET A 205 16.02 3.85 -8.68
N ASP A 206 16.61 4.88 -9.29
CA ASP A 206 17.79 4.71 -10.14
C ASP A 206 18.95 4.05 -9.40
N GLN A 207 19.25 4.55 -8.21
CA GLN A 207 20.30 4.02 -7.34
C GLN A 207 20.00 2.58 -6.94
N LEU A 208 18.76 2.30 -6.52
CA LEU A 208 18.32 0.96 -6.15
C LEU A 208 18.52 -0.04 -7.31
N LEU A 209 18.12 0.32 -8.53
CA LEU A 209 18.25 -0.57 -9.68
C LEU A 209 19.71 -0.86 -10.03
N ILE A 210 20.59 0.14 -9.90
CA ILE A 210 22.04 -0.05 -10.07
C ILE A 210 22.61 -0.94 -8.97
N GLU A 211 22.22 -0.73 -7.72
CA GLU A 211 22.68 -1.55 -6.59
C GLU A 211 22.26 -3.02 -6.76
N VAL A 212 20.99 -3.26 -7.08
CA VAL A 212 20.47 -4.62 -7.34
C VAL A 212 21.24 -5.25 -8.50
N GLN A 213 21.47 -4.52 -9.59
CA GLN A 213 22.25 -5.02 -10.73
C GLN A 213 23.71 -5.32 -10.37
N ALA A 214 24.29 -4.58 -9.43
CA ALA A 214 25.66 -4.77 -8.94
C ALA A 214 25.77 -5.82 -7.82
N GLY A 215 24.65 -6.38 -7.34
CA GLY A 215 24.62 -7.29 -6.19
C GLY A 215 24.89 -6.61 -4.85
N ALA A 216 24.70 -5.30 -4.76
CA ALA A 216 24.74 -4.54 -3.51
C ALA A 216 23.38 -4.54 -2.80
N ASP A 217 23.37 -4.43 -1.47
CA ASP A 217 22.18 -4.64 -0.64
C ASP A 217 21.73 -3.41 0.18
N LEU A 218 22.42 -2.27 0.05
CA LEU A 218 22.23 -1.11 0.91
C LEU A 218 20.80 -0.53 0.84
N LEU A 219 20.35 -0.07 -0.32
CA LEU A 219 19.00 0.47 -0.49
C LEU A 219 17.93 -0.63 -0.47
N MET A 220 18.27 -1.84 -0.90
CA MET A 220 17.40 -3.00 -0.80
C MET A 220 17.05 -3.33 0.66
N SER A 221 17.99 -3.17 1.59
CA SER A 221 17.73 -3.33 3.02
C SER A 221 16.72 -2.29 3.53
N ALA A 222 16.84 -1.03 3.11
CA ALA A 222 15.99 0.07 3.55
C ALA A 222 14.53 -0.05 3.09
N ILE A 223 14.29 -0.68 1.93
CA ILE A 223 12.94 -0.85 1.35
C ILE A 223 12.30 -2.20 1.69
N SER A 224 13.06 -3.13 2.27
CA SER A 224 12.54 -4.44 2.66
C SER A 224 11.70 -4.30 3.92
N VAL A 225 10.39 -4.56 3.80
CA VAL A 225 9.43 -4.40 4.90
C VAL A 225 9.82 -5.29 6.09
N GLU A 226 10.37 -6.47 5.82
CA GLU A 226 10.88 -7.40 6.83
C GLU A 226 12.03 -6.79 7.65
N VAL A 227 12.88 -5.96 7.04
CA VAL A 227 13.96 -5.22 7.73
C VAL A 227 13.38 -4.11 8.60
N GLN A 228 12.33 -3.43 8.13
CA GLN A 228 11.66 -2.37 8.91
C GLN A 228 10.90 -2.92 10.13
N ILE A 229 10.33 -4.13 10.03
CA ILE A 229 9.58 -4.80 11.11
C ILE A 229 10.50 -5.53 12.11
N SER A 230 11.75 -5.82 11.74
CA SER A 230 12.76 -6.42 12.64
C SER A 230 13.12 -5.54 13.86
N SER A 231 12.59 -4.32 13.96
CA SER A 231 12.71 -3.49 15.17
C SER A 231 11.60 -3.82 16.18
N THR A 232 11.97 -4.11 17.42
CA THR A 232 11.12 -4.67 18.49
C THR A 232 10.10 -3.70 19.12
N TYR A 233 9.80 -2.56 18.49
CA TYR A 233 8.88 -1.57 19.03
C TYR A 233 7.70 -1.33 18.09
N PRO A 234 6.49 -1.85 18.42
CA PRO A 234 5.28 -1.43 17.72
C PRO A 234 4.96 0.02 18.16
N SER A 235 5.36 0.98 17.34
CA SER A 235 4.72 2.30 17.34
C SER A 235 3.29 2.18 16.78
N HIS A 236 2.42 3.17 17.04
CA HIS A 236 1.11 3.23 16.41
C HIS A 236 1.25 3.13 14.88
N ASP A 237 0.86 1.99 14.32
CA ASP A 237 1.05 1.69 12.92
C ASP A 237 -0.27 1.81 12.16
N GLN A 238 -0.36 2.80 11.27
CA GLN A 238 -1.54 3.02 10.43
C GLN A 238 -1.88 1.81 9.56
N ARG A 239 -0.92 0.92 9.28
CA ARG A 239 -1.16 -0.34 8.55
C ARG A 239 -2.13 -1.25 9.31
N MET A 240 -2.12 -1.23 10.65
CA MET A 240 -3.06 -1.99 11.47
C MET A 240 -4.48 -1.46 11.33
N ALA A 241 -4.66 -0.14 11.34
CA ALA A 241 -5.97 0.49 11.15
C ALA A 241 -6.54 0.19 9.75
N ARG A 242 -5.70 0.26 8.71
CA ARG A 242 -6.08 -0.14 7.35
C ARG A 242 -6.56 -1.59 7.30
N SER A 243 -5.78 -2.52 7.85
CA SER A 243 -6.16 -3.94 7.86
C SER A 243 -7.47 -4.18 8.61
N LEU A 244 -7.65 -3.52 9.76
CA LEU A 244 -8.90 -3.57 10.53
C LEU A 244 -10.08 -3.09 9.67
N ILE A 245 -10.02 -1.88 9.11
CA ILE A 245 -11.09 -1.30 8.29
C ILE A 245 -11.43 -2.21 7.11
N ASN A 246 -10.43 -2.71 6.39
CA ASN A 246 -10.65 -3.60 5.24
C ASN A 246 -11.32 -4.91 5.64
N CYS A 247 -10.88 -5.55 6.74
CA CYS A 247 -11.54 -6.75 7.26
C CYS A 247 -13.00 -6.46 7.62
N LEU A 248 -13.26 -5.29 8.21
CA LEU A 248 -14.61 -4.92 8.62
C LEU A 248 -15.51 -4.68 7.40
N ASP A 249 -15.06 -3.88 6.43
CA ASP A 249 -15.86 -3.54 5.26
C ASP A 249 -16.16 -4.73 4.36
N ALA A 250 -15.24 -5.70 4.27
CA ALA A 250 -15.40 -6.91 3.45
C ALA A 250 -16.18 -8.06 4.13
N ASN A 251 -16.63 -7.86 5.37
CA ASN A 251 -17.21 -8.95 6.15
C ASN A 251 -18.45 -9.57 5.51
N ARG A 252 -18.49 -10.90 5.51
CA ARG A 252 -19.50 -11.74 4.85
C ARG A 252 -19.63 -11.52 3.33
N ARG A 253 -18.79 -10.67 2.73
CA ARG A 253 -18.77 -10.38 1.29
C ARG A 253 -17.58 -11.01 0.58
N PHE A 254 -16.52 -11.32 1.34
CA PHE A 254 -15.36 -12.05 0.85
C PHE A 254 -15.18 -13.37 1.60
N ASN A 255 -15.46 -14.50 0.94
CA ASN A 255 -15.25 -15.84 1.50
C ASN A 255 -13.99 -16.47 0.88
N ALA A 256 -12.85 -16.36 1.59
CA ALA A 256 -11.60 -16.99 1.18
C ALA A 256 -11.51 -18.49 1.53
N SER A 257 -12.56 -19.05 2.16
CA SER A 257 -12.59 -20.45 2.65
C SER A 257 -12.98 -21.45 1.57
N GLU A 258 -13.55 -20.97 0.45
CA GLU A 258 -14.05 -21.78 -0.65
C GLU A 258 -13.27 -21.44 -1.93
N PHE A 259 -12.07 -22.01 -2.06
CA PHE A 259 -11.40 -22.10 -3.36
C PHE A 259 -11.60 -23.54 -3.88
N PRO A 260 -12.01 -23.73 -5.15
CA PRO A 260 -12.15 -25.06 -5.76
C PRO A 260 -10.81 -25.77 -5.95
#